data_AF-A0A950NRF1-F1
#
_entry.id   AF-A0A950NRF1-F1
#
_cell.length_a   1.000
_cell.length_b   1.000
_cell.length_c   1.000
_cell.angle_alpha   90.00
_cell.angle_beta   90.00
_cell.angle_gamma   90.00
#
_symmetry.space_group_name_H-M   'P 1'
#
loop_
_entity.id
_entity.type
_entity.pdbx_description
1 polymer ?
#
loop_
_entity_poly.entity_id
_entity_poly.type
_entity_poly.pdbx_seq_one_letter_code
_entity_poly.pdbx_strand_id
1 'polypeptide(L)'
;MTMPAAEWDQFWNDAPGLPNRECTEPAPAQVNVRSGDFIAGNFADYITAWHQSRDSTHQDYSKLYYVPMHPTGKLPLHMVPLTITAQRIDPAVPPALTYTFPDSAWSDVGYPFYATGTVLPEAGTWKVTAQAGNNWGCFVLKL
;
A
#
# COMPACT_ATOMS: atom_id res chain seq x y z
N MET A 1 6.93 -20.92 1.52
CA MET A 1 6.54 -21.40 0.17
C MET A 1 6.48 -20.16 -0.71
N THR A 2 7.08 -20.18 -1.89
CA THR A 2 7.05 -19.05 -2.83
C THR A 2 6.03 -19.35 -3.91
N MET A 3 5.20 -18.36 -4.25
CA MET A 3 4.24 -18.46 -5.34
C MET A 3 4.94 -18.81 -6.67
N PRO A 4 4.40 -19.72 -7.50
CA PRO A 4 4.90 -19.99 -8.86
C PRO A 4 4.87 -18.74 -9.75
N ALA A 5 5.81 -18.64 -10.70
CA ALA A 5 5.94 -17.47 -11.58
C ALA A 5 4.68 -17.16 -12.40
N ALA A 6 4.01 -18.19 -12.94
CA ALA A 6 2.77 -18.00 -13.70
C ALA A 6 1.62 -17.46 -12.82
N GLU A 7 1.55 -17.89 -11.56
CA GLU A 7 0.57 -17.37 -10.60
C GLU A 7 0.89 -15.93 -10.19
N TRP A 8 2.18 -15.60 -10.07
CA TRP A 8 2.63 -14.23 -9.84
C TRP A 8 2.24 -13.30 -10.98
N ASP A 9 2.50 -13.70 -12.23
CA ASP A 9 2.13 -12.92 -13.40
C ASP A 9 0.61 -12.73 -13.49
N GLN A 10 -0.16 -13.79 -13.22
CA GLN A 10 -1.61 -13.73 -13.19
C GLN A 10 -2.13 -12.77 -12.10
N PHE A 11 -1.59 -12.85 -10.88
CA PHE A 11 -1.92 -11.93 -9.79
C PHE A 11 -1.72 -10.46 -10.18
N TRP A 12 -0.63 -10.15 -10.90
CA TRP A 12 -0.34 -8.80 -11.37
C TRP A 12 -1.20 -8.33 -12.55
N ASN A 13 -1.66 -9.26 -13.40
CA ASN A 13 -2.53 -8.98 -14.53
C ASN A 13 -3.99 -8.80 -14.11
N ASP A 14 -4.42 -9.50 -13.06
CA ASP A 14 -5.80 -9.43 -12.54
C ASP A 14 -6.04 -8.25 -11.61
N ALA A 15 -4.97 -7.67 -11.04
CA ALA A 15 -5.10 -6.53 -10.15
C ALA A 15 -5.68 -5.31 -10.90
N PRO A 16 -6.82 -4.76 -10.46
CA PRO A 16 -7.40 -3.58 -11.09
C PRO A 16 -6.47 -2.38 -10.89
N GLY A 17 -6.53 -1.39 -11.79
CA GLY A 17 -5.66 -0.22 -11.75
C GLY A 17 -4.76 -0.14 -12.97
N LEU A 18 -3.61 0.54 -12.85
CA LEU A 18 -2.75 0.83 -14.00
C LEU A 18 -1.30 0.39 -13.76
N PRO A 19 -0.62 -0.16 -14.78
CA PRO A 19 0.78 -0.54 -14.70
C PRO A 19 1.74 0.66 -14.88
N ASN A 20 1.23 1.84 -15.23
CA ASN A 20 2.04 3.04 -15.43
C ASN A 20 2.32 3.74 -14.08
N ARG A 21 3.31 4.63 -14.08
CA ARG A 21 3.67 5.43 -12.90
C ARG A 21 2.74 6.63 -12.72
N GLU A 22 1.46 6.35 -12.54
CA GLU A 22 0.41 7.33 -12.28
C GLU A 22 -0.35 7.00 -11.00
N CYS A 23 -0.91 8.03 -10.36
CA CYS A 23 -1.69 7.83 -9.16
C CYS A 23 -3.04 7.18 -9.49
N THR A 24 -3.37 6.10 -8.77
CA THR A 24 -4.64 5.39 -8.94
C THR A 24 -5.54 5.65 -7.74
N GLU A 25 -6.79 6.02 -7.98
CA GLU A 25 -7.81 6.13 -6.94
C GLU A 25 -8.51 4.76 -6.78
N PRO A 26 -8.41 4.10 -5.61
CA PRO A 26 -9.17 2.87 -5.35
C PRO A 26 -10.66 3.18 -5.31
N ALA A 27 -11.47 2.35 -5.96
CA ALA A 27 -12.93 2.40 -5.80
C ALA A 27 -13.33 1.98 -4.37
N PRO A 28 -14.46 2.47 -3.82
CA PRO A 28 -14.85 2.21 -2.42
C PRO A 28 -14.93 0.74 -2.01
N ALA A 29 -15.24 -0.16 -2.94
CA ALA A 29 -15.36 -1.60 -2.70
C ALA A 29 -14.10 -2.40 -3.10
N GLN A 30 -13.05 -1.73 -3.58
CA GLN A 30 -11.83 -2.43 -4.01
C GLN A 30 -10.99 -2.83 -2.79
N VAL A 31 -10.74 -4.13 -2.69
CA VAL A 31 -9.82 -4.68 -1.69
C VAL A 31 -8.38 -4.34 -2.08
N ASN A 32 -8.04 -4.48 -3.37
CA ASN A 32 -6.69 -4.27 -3.90
C ASN A 32 -6.73 -3.38 -5.16
N VAL A 33 -5.68 -2.58 -5.37
CA VAL A 33 -5.47 -1.83 -6.61
C VAL A 33 -3.99 -1.71 -6.95
N ARG A 34 -3.68 -1.73 -8.24
CA ARG A 34 -2.35 -1.57 -8.81
C ARG A 34 -2.10 -0.11 -9.19
N SER A 35 -0.93 0.39 -8.84
CA SER A 35 -0.33 1.59 -9.43
C SER A 35 1.16 1.31 -9.66
N GLY A 36 1.57 1.36 -10.92
CA GLY A 36 2.95 1.11 -11.33
C GLY A 36 3.42 -0.29 -10.92
N ASP A 37 4.43 -0.30 -10.05
CA ASP A 37 5.16 -1.47 -9.57
C ASP A 37 4.65 -1.93 -8.18
N PHE A 38 3.50 -1.44 -7.72
CA PHE A 38 2.86 -1.88 -6.48
C PHE A 38 1.40 -2.28 -6.69
N ILE A 39 1.00 -3.38 -6.05
CA ILE A 39 -0.39 -3.64 -5.70
C ILE A 39 -0.53 -3.29 -4.22
N ALA A 40 -1.37 -2.30 -3.93
CA ALA A 40 -1.73 -1.97 -2.57
C ALA A 40 -3.11 -2.54 -2.25
N GLY A 41 -3.38 -2.81 -0.99
CA GLY A 41 -4.68 -3.35 -0.60
C GLY A 41 -5.12 -3.01 0.81
N ASN A 42 -6.26 -3.60 1.15
CA ASN A 42 -7.05 -3.35 2.35
C ASN A 42 -7.72 -1.96 2.38
N PHE A 43 -7.99 -1.34 1.22
CA PHE A 43 -8.49 0.03 1.17
C PHE A 43 -9.88 0.20 1.79
N ALA A 44 -10.83 -0.70 1.47
CA ALA A 44 -12.19 -0.64 2.00
C ALA A 44 -12.22 -0.75 3.54
N ASP A 45 -11.49 -1.72 4.09
CA ASP A 45 -11.39 -1.92 5.53
C ASP A 45 -10.59 -0.80 6.19
N TYR A 46 -9.53 -0.31 5.56
CA TYR A 46 -8.76 0.83 6.04
C TYR A 46 -9.64 2.08 6.20
N ILE A 47 -10.40 2.43 5.17
CA ILE A 47 -11.29 3.61 5.18
C ILE A 47 -12.38 3.43 6.23
N THR A 48 -13.00 2.25 6.28
CA THR A 48 -14.06 1.94 7.26
C THR A 48 -13.52 2.02 8.68
N ALA A 49 -12.39 1.38 8.96
CA ALA A 49 -11.73 1.41 10.25
C ALA A 49 -11.30 2.82 10.63
N TRP A 50 -10.75 3.59 9.69
CA TRP A 50 -10.35 4.98 9.93
C TRP A 50 -11.53 5.82 10.43
N HIS A 51 -12.69 5.75 9.76
CA HIS A 51 -13.91 6.45 10.18
C HIS A 51 -14.45 5.99 11.54
N GLN A 52 -14.34 4.70 11.85
CA GLN A 52 -14.80 4.12 13.12
C GLN A 52 -13.82 4.39 14.28
N SER A 53 -12.52 4.55 13.98
CA SER A 53 -11.41 4.65 14.93
C SER A 53 -11.22 6.01 15.61
N ARG A 54 -12.23 6.91 15.55
CA ARG A 54 -12.18 8.17 16.33
C ARG A 54 -12.06 7.95 17.84
N ASP A 55 -12.26 6.71 18.31
CA ASP A 55 -11.85 6.27 19.64
C ASP A 55 -10.56 5.44 19.55
N SER A 56 -9.55 5.86 20.31
CA SER A 56 -8.12 5.47 20.23
C SER A 56 -7.77 3.97 20.29
N THR A 57 -8.75 3.08 20.38
CA THR A 57 -8.62 1.63 20.52
C THR A 57 -8.61 0.84 19.20
N HIS A 58 -8.88 1.48 18.05
CA HIS A 58 -9.03 0.78 16.75
C HIS A 58 -7.88 0.97 15.75
N GLN A 59 -6.75 1.55 16.17
CA GLN A 59 -5.60 1.83 15.30
C GLN A 59 -5.03 0.58 14.61
N ASP A 60 -5.26 -0.61 15.17
CA ASP A 60 -4.76 -1.88 14.64
C ASP A 60 -5.46 -2.36 13.36
N TYR A 61 -6.65 -1.84 13.04
CA TYR A 61 -7.45 -2.27 11.88
C TYR A 61 -7.18 -1.43 10.62
N SER A 62 -6.51 -0.28 10.76
CA SER A 62 -6.19 0.64 9.65
C SER A 62 -4.83 0.31 9.04
N LYS A 63 -4.66 -0.90 8.49
CA LYS A 63 -3.39 -1.31 7.88
C LYS A 63 -3.54 -1.45 6.37
N LEU A 64 -2.78 -0.67 5.61
CA LEU A 64 -2.60 -0.95 4.19
C LEU A 64 -1.48 -1.98 4.03
N TYR A 65 -1.54 -2.75 2.96
CA TYR A 65 -0.42 -3.58 2.57
C TYR A 65 0.03 -3.28 1.15
N TYR A 66 1.30 -3.55 0.86
CA TYR A 66 1.92 -3.25 -0.42
C TYR A 66 2.70 -4.46 -0.92
N VAL A 67 2.35 -4.97 -2.09
CA VAL A 67 3.03 -6.05 -2.80
C VAL A 67 3.88 -5.41 -3.90
N PRO A 68 5.22 -5.47 -3.83
CA PRO A 68 6.08 -4.94 -4.89
C PRO A 68 6.18 -5.92 -6.07
N MET A 69 6.24 -5.39 -7.29
CA MET A 69 6.36 -6.21 -8.52
C MET A 69 7.71 -6.92 -8.60
N HIS A 70 8.76 -6.25 -8.12
CA HIS A 70 10.12 -6.76 -8.09
C HIS A 70 10.63 -6.77 -6.65
N PRO A 71 10.27 -7.79 -5.84
CA PRO A 71 10.83 -7.94 -4.50
C PRO A 71 12.34 -8.13 -4.63
N THR A 72 13.11 -7.10 -4.26
CA THR A 72 14.57 -7.12 -4.31
C THR A 72 15.11 -7.48 -2.94
N GLY A 73 15.81 -8.61 -2.84
CA GLY A 73 16.35 -9.14 -1.59
C GLY A 73 16.75 -10.61 -1.74
N LYS A 74 17.75 -11.07 -0.97
CA LYS A 74 18.01 -12.52 -0.86
C LYS A 74 16.94 -13.10 0.06
N LEU A 75 16.10 -13.99 -0.48
CA LEU A 75 15.25 -14.84 0.35
C LEU A 75 16.13 -15.53 1.41
N PRO A 76 15.73 -15.56 2.69
CA PRO A 76 14.45 -15.11 3.25
C PRO A 76 14.47 -13.72 3.92
N LEU A 77 15.56 -12.94 3.87
CA LEU A 77 15.83 -12.04 5.01
C LEU A 77 15.73 -10.53 4.81
N HIS A 78 15.93 -9.93 3.64
CA HIS A 78 15.90 -8.45 3.58
C HIS A 78 15.41 -7.93 2.23
N MET A 79 14.14 -7.53 2.18
CA MET A 79 13.64 -6.68 1.11
C MET A 79 14.14 -5.24 1.31
N VAL A 80 14.32 -4.50 0.22
CA VAL A 80 14.66 -3.06 0.34
C VAL A 80 13.55 -2.35 1.12
N PRO A 81 13.85 -1.52 2.14
CA PRO A 81 12.82 -0.86 2.93
C PRO A 81 11.80 -0.11 2.08
N LEU A 82 10.53 -0.24 2.46
CA LEU A 82 9.44 0.53 1.87
C LEU A 82 9.38 1.92 2.51
N THR A 83 9.39 2.95 1.69
CA THR A 83 9.07 4.33 2.10
C THR A 83 7.69 4.70 1.59
N ILE A 84 6.83 5.15 2.49
CA ILE A 84 5.52 5.72 2.18
C ILE A 84 5.56 7.22 2.44
N THR A 85 5.21 8.01 1.44
CA THR A 85 5.01 9.46 1.57
C THR A 85 3.55 9.80 1.36
N ALA A 86 2.89 10.31 2.39
CA ALA A 86 1.50 10.76 2.34
C ALA A 86 1.43 12.29 2.30
N GLN A 87 0.79 12.84 1.27
CA GLN A 87 0.62 14.26 1.06
C GLN A 87 -0.87 14.58 0.89
N ARG A 88 -1.41 15.48 1.71
CA ARG A 88 -2.78 15.97 1.53
C ARG A 88 -2.86 16.84 0.28
N ILE A 89 -3.90 16.64 -0.53
CA ILE A 89 -4.09 17.36 -1.80
C ILE A 89 -4.78 18.73 -1.57
N ASP A 90 -5.51 18.90 -0.48
CA ASP A 90 -6.24 20.14 -0.18
C ASP A 90 -5.33 21.29 0.34
N PRO A 91 -5.67 22.56 0.05
CA PRO A 91 -4.69 23.64 -0.11
C PRO A 91 -4.12 24.28 1.17
N ALA A 92 -4.47 23.81 2.37
CA ALA A 92 -3.91 24.33 3.63
C ALA A 92 -2.75 23.43 4.10
N VAL A 93 -1.66 23.43 3.33
CA VAL A 93 -0.46 22.57 3.44
C VAL A 93 -0.16 22.06 4.86
N PRO A 94 -0.50 20.81 5.20
CA PRO A 94 0.20 20.06 6.23
C PRO A 94 1.49 19.48 5.63
N PRO A 95 2.53 19.20 6.45
CA PRO A 95 3.74 18.55 5.96
C PRO A 95 3.42 17.18 5.35
N ALA A 96 4.17 16.79 4.32
CA ALA A 96 4.17 15.42 3.85
C ALA A 96 4.63 14.51 5.00
N LEU A 97 3.87 13.46 5.27
CA LEU A 97 4.21 12.46 6.27
C LEU A 97 5.03 11.37 5.58
N THR A 98 6.16 11.02 6.17
CA THR A 98 7.01 9.94 5.66
C THR A 98 7.09 8.82 6.69
N TYR A 99 6.79 7.62 6.23
CA TYR A 99 6.88 6.37 7.00
C TYR A 99 7.88 5.45 6.31
N THR A 100 8.70 4.75 7.09
CA THR A 100 9.64 3.76 6.57
C THR A 100 9.40 2.42 7.26
N PHE A 101 9.24 1.37 6.45
CA PHE A 101 9.02 0.00 6.89
C PHE A 101 10.20 -0.86 6.45
N PRO A 102 11.06 -1.29 7.37
CA PRO A 102 12.27 -2.04 7.03
C PRO A 102 11.98 -3.50 6.65
N ASP A 103 10.85 -4.04 7.12
CA ASP A 103 10.54 -5.45 7.05
C ASP A 103 9.36 -5.74 6.12
N SER A 104 9.41 -6.92 5.50
CA SER A 104 8.32 -7.52 4.73
C SER A 104 7.80 -8.77 5.42
N ALA A 105 6.53 -9.07 5.23
CA ALA A 105 5.88 -10.32 5.58
C ALA A 105 5.61 -11.19 4.34
N TRP A 106 5.07 -12.38 4.57
CA TRP A 106 4.68 -13.34 3.54
C TRP A 106 3.23 -13.75 3.74
N SER A 107 2.46 -13.80 2.65
CA SER A 107 1.11 -14.33 2.70
C SER A 107 1.12 -15.86 2.78
N ASP A 108 0.01 -16.46 3.22
CA ASP A 108 -0.14 -17.93 3.26
C ASP A 108 0.00 -18.58 1.87
N VAL A 109 -0.34 -17.82 0.82
CA VAL A 109 -0.19 -18.22 -0.59
C VAL A 109 1.19 -17.87 -1.17
N GLY A 110 2.10 -17.33 -0.36
CA GLY A 110 3.53 -17.27 -0.67
C GLY A 110 4.00 -16.07 -1.49
N TYR A 111 3.26 -14.95 -1.48
CA TYR A 111 3.79 -13.68 -2.01
C TYR A 111 4.31 -12.76 -0.89
N PRO A 112 5.38 -12.00 -1.16
CA PRO A 112 5.90 -11.03 -0.20
C PRO A 112 5.05 -9.76 -0.18
N PHE A 113 4.90 -9.15 0.99
CA PHE A 113 4.23 -7.85 1.10
C PHE A 113 4.77 -7.05 2.28
N TYR A 114 4.63 -5.73 2.23
CA TYR A 114 4.84 -4.87 3.39
C TYR A 114 3.51 -4.70 4.12
N ALA A 115 3.43 -5.12 5.38
CA ALA A 115 2.28 -4.83 6.25
C ALA A 115 2.51 -3.47 6.88
N THR A 116 1.80 -2.43 6.45
CA THR A 116 2.04 -1.07 6.96
C THR A 116 1.00 -0.69 8.00
N GLY A 117 1.47 -0.17 9.13
CA GLY A 117 0.65 0.51 10.14
C GLY A 117 0.45 1.99 9.81
N THR A 118 0.41 2.34 8.52
CA THR A 118 0.30 3.74 8.09
C THR A 118 -1.06 4.29 8.47
N VAL A 119 -1.13 5.13 9.50
CA VAL A 119 -2.36 5.82 9.88
C VAL A 119 -2.27 7.28 9.43
N LEU A 120 -3.19 7.69 8.57
CA LEU A 120 -3.34 9.09 8.16
C LEU A 120 -4.04 9.86 9.30
N PRO A 121 -3.53 11.02 9.73
CA PRO A 121 -3.96 11.65 10.98
C PRO A 121 -5.31 12.39 10.87
N GLU A 122 -5.73 12.74 9.66
CA GLU A 122 -6.88 13.62 9.43
C GLU A 122 -7.68 13.20 8.20
N ALA A 123 -8.98 13.53 8.19
CA ALA A 123 -9.85 13.37 7.04
C ALA A 123 -9.39 14.26 5.87
N GLY A 124 -9.70 13.85 4.65
CA GLY A 124 -9.38 14.58 3.43
C GLY A 124 -8.89 13.68 2.32
N THR A 125 -8.48 14.32 1.22
CA THR A 125 -7.90 13.60 0.07
C THR A 125 -6.38 13.54 0.20
N TRP A 126 -5.84 12.33 0.21
CA TRP A 126 -4.43 12.04 0.40
C TRP A 126 -3.84 11.36 -0.84
N LYS A 127 -2.73 11.91 -1.32
CA LYS A 127 -1.83 11.23 -2.26
C LYS A 127 -0.80 10.44 -1.45
N VAL A 128 -0.78 9.13 -1.62
CA VAL A 128 0.13 8.22 -0.93
C VAL A 128 1.06 7.57 -1.95
N THR A 129 2.35 7.88 -1.87
CA THR A 129 3.38 7.33 -2.76
C THR A 129 4.17 6.26 -2.03
N ALA A 130 4.32 5.10 -2.65
CA ALA A 130 5.09 3.97 -2.17
C ALA A 130 6.38 3.81 -3.00
N GLN A 131 7.52 3.64 -2.33
CA GLN A 131 8.81 3.41 -2.96
C GLN A 131 9.59 2.31 -2.24
N ALA A 132 10.04 1.29 -2.96
CA ALA A 132 10.97 0.29 -2.44
C ALA A 132 11.97 -0.13 -3.54
N GLY A 133 13.23 0.28 -3.39
CA GLY A 133 14.25 0.11 -4.43
C GLY A 133 13.83 0.84 -5.71
N ASN A 134 13.65 0.11 -6.80
CA ASN A 134 13.13 0.67 -8.06
C ASN A 134 11.60 0.64 -8.17
N ASN A 135 10.90 -0.11 -7.32
CA ASN A 135 9.44 -0.19 -7.36
C ASN A 135 8.85 1.15 -6.92
N TRP A 136 7.89 1.66 -7.69
CA TRP A 136 7.12 2.87 -7.38
C TRP A 136 5.63 2.63 -7.57
N GLY A 137 4.82 3.26 -6.71
CA GLY A 137 3.36 3.29 -6.85
C GLY A 137 2.78 4.54 -6.20
N CYS A 138 1.61 4.98 -6.66
CA CYS A 138 0.89 6.11 -6.09
C CYS A 138 -0.61 5.83 -6.00
N PHE A 139 -1.21 6.17 -4.85
CA PHE A 139 -2.61 5.93 -4.55
C PHE A 139 -3.25 7.21 -4.06
N VAL A 140 -4.48 7.49 -4.49
CA VAL A 140 -5.29 8.60 -3.97
C VAL A 140 -6.35 8.03 -3.04
N LEU A 141 -6.28 8.37 -1.75
CA LEU A 141 -7.24 7.93 -0.75
C LEU A 141 -8.13 9.11 -0.32
N LYS A 142 -9.41 8.80 -0.06
CA LYS A 142 -10.38 9.75 0.49
C LYS A 142 -10.85 9.22 1.84
N LEU A 143 -10.62 10.03 2.88
CA LEU A 143 -10.96 9.77 4.29
C LEU A 143 -11.86 10.87 4.85
#